data_AF-A0A812J3G2-F1
#
_entry.id   AF-A0A812J3G2-F1
#
_cell.length_a   1.000
_cell.length_b   1.000
_cell.length_c   1.000
_cell.angle_alpha   90.00
_cell.angle_beta   90.00
_cell.angle_gamma   90.00
#
_symmetry.space_group_name_H-M   'P 1'
#
loop_
_entity.id
_entity.type
_entity.pdbx_description
1 polymer ?
#
loop_
_entity_poly.entity_id
_entity_poly.type
_entity_poly.pdbx_seq_one_letter_code
_entity_poly.pdbx_strand_id
1 'polypeptide(L)'
;MTHCFEDSGTIRDVDFESVEDQKIATLKERMERTKDSVDRFAKVHFRWTVGIKFIGLVALASLLAVEWYSEVRSEASRLVTELSSLGKDVLLYDLVLTMSARMLALTGDLRWRDEYFLKVEPLEVVLADIARKAPDIASEFDKRTVVANDKLLALEGEAIELSTYNVTLATSVLFSDEYESNKALLLEGLTVLDGMIQDVRKRHRETQSWWGILSPSLVLLAFFGECAMTVAVERLDRRLERYWKEADHAHSAYSHEARKRFVKKAEDTIISIQGKIPKRFLRPLQLQAENDDAPPSPQLLRRRLFYLAMSAEVFALAGFAIPAVLTLVALYKAEGTDPLQQLIVHAKDTEFYDVALTSSARLCVLSDDTRWAREYDGFVAPIDTALAGLQEVAPDVAADFAKSTSAANDALIDMEAAALEACGSDSQLGRSILFSPAYEGNKTLLLDGIRSVTAAADEQRQIFEDEEEQHHTISRILLIVSTFLIVAADLCTVVIAAWMEALSVADDGDDGKDSAAEQRFVLGLLDLVKMTLSSDEKKLTRAVADQDSFAEDCTDILPDESGGGALTHQSLIERWCDGPTEVTTRVSWA
;
A
#
# COMPACT_ATOMS: atom_id res chain seq x y z
N MET A 1 -70.62 -74.99 40.21
CA MET A 1 -69.75 -74.21 41.11
C MET A 1 -69.36 -72.95 40.34
N THR A 2 -70.11 -71.84 40.46
CA THR A 2 -69.85 -70.70 41.40
C THR A 2 -68.42 -70.17 41.18
N HIS A 3 -68.17 -69.00 40.59
CA HIS A 3 -68.70 -67.68 40.98
C HIS A 3 -68.74 -66.67 39.81
N CYS A 4 -69.70 -65.75 39.96
CA CYS A 4 -69.97 -64.55 39.17
C CYS A 4 -69.25 -63.30 39.73
N PHE A 5 -69.11 -62.30 38.84
CA PHE A 5 -69.22 -60.83 39.04
C PHE A 5 -68.07 -59.99 39.66
N GLU A 6 -67.93 -58.80 39.06
CA GLU A 6 -67.23 -57.55 39.46
C GLU A 6 -65.68 -57.59 39.49
N ASP A 7 -64.92 -56.65 38.93
CA ASP A 7 -65.05 -55.21 39.07
C ASP A 7 -64.36 -54.41 37.94
N SER A 8 -64.86 -53.20 37.78
CA SER A 8 -64.59 -52.05 36.91
C SER A 8 -63.16 -51.83 36.36
N GLY A 9 -63.13 -51.48 35.07
CA GLY A 9 -61.96 -50.95 34.39
C GLY A 9 -61.53 -49.61 34.97
N THR A 10 -60.34 -49.59 35.56
CA THR A 10 -59.60 -48.37 35.86
C THR A 10 -59.12 -47.79 34.54
N ILE A 11 -59.86 -46.82 33.99
CA ILE A 11 -59.32 -45.91 32.99
C ILE A 11 -58.16 -45.22 33.70
N ARG A 12 -56.92 -45.57 33.33
CA ARG A 12 -55.76 -44.73 33.65
C ARG A 12 -56.11 -43.37 33.08
N ASP A 13 -56.36 -42.41 33.95
CA ASP A 13 -56.11 -41.00 33.65
C ASP A 13 -54.64 -40.94 33.24
N VAL A 14 -54.42 -41.06 31.93
CA VAL A 14 -53.16 -40.65 31.34
C VAL A 14 -53.13 -39.16 31.63
N ASP A 15 -52.21 -38.74 32.49
CA ASP A 15 -51.95 -37.33 32.77
C ASP A 15 -51.70 -36.62 31.44
N PHE A 16 -52.78 -36.11 30.83
CA PHE A 16 -52.75 -35.35 29.58
C PHE A 16 -51.91 -34.08 29.75
N GLU A 17 -51.74 -33.60 31.00
CA GLU A 17 -50.77 -32.58 31.37
C GLU A 17 -49.33 -32.98 31.00
N SER A 18 -48.94 -34.25 31.15
CA SER A 18 -47.54 -34.67 30.90
C SER A 18 -47.11 -34.63 29.43
N VAL A 19 -48.04 -34.86 28.49
CA VAL A 19 -47.73 -34.90 27.05
C VAL A 19 -47.60 -33.48 26.47
N GLU A 20 -48.49 -32.56 26.86
CA GLU A 20 -48.38 -31.14 26.48
C GLU A 20 -47.13 -30.50 27.11
N ASP A 21 -46.80 -30.84 28.36
CA ASP A 21 -45.58 -30.38 29.03
C ASP A 21 -44.31 -30.88 28.35
N GLN A 22 -44.27 -32.16 27.95
CA GLN A 22 -43.14 -32.73 27.24
C GLN A 22 -42.95 -32.08 25.86
N LYS A 23 -44.04 -31.72 25.17
CA LYS A 23 -43.98 -31.00 23.89
C LYS A 23 -43.46 -29.57 24.04
N ILE A 24 -43.90 -28.83 25.06
CA ILE A 24 -43.39 -27.48 25.34
C ILE A 24 -41.92 -27.51 25.76
N ALA A 25 -41.52 -28.48 26.61
CA ALA A 25 -40.14 -28.67 27.02
C ALA A 25 -39.20 -28.99 25.86
N THR A 26 -39.62 -29.86 24.94
CA THR A 26 -38.83 -30.19 23.74
C THR A 26 -38.72 -29.02 22.76
N LEU A 27 -39.77 -28.20 22.62
CA LEU A 27 -39.72 -26.97 21.82
C LEU A 27 -38.77 -25.93 22.44
N LYS A 28 -38.81 -25.76 23.76
CA LYS A 28 -37.90 -24.87 24.49
C LYS A 28 -36.45 -25.32 24.37
N GLU A 29 -36.18 -26.61 24.57
CA GLU A 29 -34.83 -27.16 24.42
C GLU A 29 -34.31 -27.01 22.99
N ARG A 30 -35.16 -27.19 21.98
CA ARG A 30 -34.81 -26.95 20.58
C ARG A 30 -34.47 -25.47 20.33
N MET A 31 -35.26 -24.55 20.87
CA MET A 31 -35.03 -23.11 20.80
C MET A 31 -33.69 -22.71 21.45
N GLU A 32 -33.41 -23.19 22.67
CA GLU A 32 -32.15 -22.94 23.37
C GLU A 32 -30.95 -23.53 22.61
N ARG A 33 -31.05 -24.76 22.09
CA ARG A 33 -30.00 -25.37 21.25
C ARG A 33 -29.73 -24.58 19.97
N THR A 34 -30.77 -24.04 19.33
CA THR A 34 -30.59 -23.17 18.16
C THR A 34 -29.92 -21.85 18.53
N LYS A 35 -30.31 -21.24 19.67
CA LYS A 35 -29.72 -20.00 20.18
C LYS A 35 -28.21 -20.15 20.48
N ASP A 36 -27.83 -21.21 21.19
CA ASP A 36 -26.42 -21.53 21.48
C ASP A 36 -25.59 -21.79 20.20
N SER A 37 -26.23 -22.37 19.19
CA SER A 37 -25.58 -22.63 17.89
C SER A 37 -25.34 -21.33 17.12
N VAL A 38 -26.28 -20.38 17.18
CA VAL A 38 -26.14 -19.04 16.59
C VAL A 38 -25.06 -18.22 17.30
N ASP A 39 -25.03 -18.20 18.64
CA ASP A 39 -24.03 -17.46 19.42
C ASP A 39 -22.60 -17.96 19.17
N ARG A 40 -22.39 -19.28 19.25
CA ARG A 40 -21.08 -19.88 18.95
C ARG A 40 -20.63 -19.53 17.53
N PHE A 41 -21.56 -19.53 16.58
CA PHE A 41 -21.26 -19.21 15.20
C PHE A 41 -20.91 -17.73 15.02
N ALA A 42 -21.65 -16.82 15.66
CA ALA A 42 -21.37 -15.38 15.63
C ALA A 42 -19.98 -15.07 16.17
N LYS A 43 -19.57 -15.70 17.28
CA LYS A 43 -18.21 -15.57 17.85
C LYS A 43 -17.11 -16.08 16.93
N VAL A 44 -17.33 -17.22 16.26
CA VAL A 44 -16.39 -17.74 15.27
C VAL A 44 -16.28 -16.76 14.10
N HIS A 45 -17.40 -16.33 13.55
CA HIS A 45 -17.44 -15.36 12.46
C HIS A 45 -16.66 -14.09 12.81
N PHE A 46 -16.95 -13.47 13.96
CA PHE A 46 -16.26 -12.27 14.44
C PHE A 46 -14.74 -12.45 14.54
N ARG A 47 -14.27 -13.55 15.15
CA ARG A 47 -12.83 -13.83 15.29
C ARG A 47 -12.13 -13.99 13.94
N TRP A 48 -12.79 -14.62 12.97
CA TRP A 48 -12.26 -14.76 11.62
C TRP A 48 -12.22 -13.41 10.89
N THR A 49 -13.27 -12.60 10.98
CA THR A 49 -13.30 -11.24 10.40
C THR A 49 -12.15 -10.39 10.94
N VAL A 50 -11.94 -10.36 12.26
CA VAL A 50 -10.85 -9.62 12.89
C VAL A 50 -9.47 -10.15 12.43
N GLY A 51 -9.29 -11.47 12.36
CA GLY A 51 -8.04 -12.08 11.92
C GLY A 51 -7.65 -11.70 10.48
N ILE A 52 -8.63 -11.56 9.59
CA ILE A 52 -8.40 -11.20 8.18
C ILE A 52 -8.03 -9.72 8.05
N LYS A 53 -8.70 -8.82 8.77
CA LYS A 53 -8.33 -7.40 8.77
C LYS A 53 -6.90 -7.20 9.27
N PHE A 54 -6.44 -8.04 10.20
CA PHE A 54 -5.03 -8.06 10.59
C PHE A 54 -4.10 -8.47 9.44
N ILE A 55 -4.46 -9.47 8.63
CA ILE A 55 -3.71 -9.87 7.43
C ILE A 55 -3.70 -8.73 6.40
N GLY A 56 -4.84 -8.07 6.16
CA GLY A 56 -4.94 -6.90 5.29
C GLY A 56 -4.03 -5.75 5.73
N LEU A 57 -3.95 -5.49 7.04
CA LEU A 57 -3.04 -4.50 7.61
C LEU A 57 -1.57 -4.88 7.42
N VAL A 58 -1.22 -6.16 7.60
CA VAL A 58 0.14 -6.66 7.32
C VAL A 58 0.47 -6.53 5.84
N ALA A 59 -0.47 -6.80 4.95
CA ALA A 59 -0.29 -6.63 3.50
C ALA A 59 -0.08 -5.15 3.13
N LEU A 60 -0.86 -4.25 3.74
CA LEU A 60 -0.70 -2.81 3.58
C LEU A 60 0.66 -2.33 4.09
N ALA A 61 1.09 -2.80 5.26
CA ALA A 61 2.42 -2.48 5.80
C ALA A 61 3.53 -2.99 4.88
N SER A 62 3.37 -4.18 4.29
CA SER A 62 4.30 -4.71 3.29
C SER A 62 4.34 -3.85 2.02
N LEU A 63 3.21 -3.32 1.56
CA LEU A 63 3.15 -2.43 0.40
C LEU A 63 3.84 -1.09 0.66
N LEU A 64 3.61 -0.50 1.84
CA LEU A 64 4.30 0.71 2.25
C LEU A 64 5.81 0.49 2.40
N ALA A 65 6.22 -0.66 2.92
CA ALA A 65 7.63 -1.04 2.99
C ALA A 65 8.26 -1.17 1.60
N VAL A 66 7.51 -1.62 0.60
CA VAL A 66 7.99 -1.74 -0.79
C VAL A 66 8.18 -0.38 -1.44
N GLU A 67 7.27 0.56 -1.21
CA GLU A 67 7.44 1.93 -1.71
C GLU A 67 8.62 2.62 -1.03
N TRP A 68 8.71 2.52 0.30
CA TRP A 68 9.85 3.06 1.01
C TRP A 68 11.18 2.46 0.51
N TYR A 69 11.17 1.15 0.26
CA TYR A 69 12.32 0.45 -0.30
C TYR A 69 12.59 0.86 -1.77
N SER A 70 11.56 1.13 -2.58
CA SER A 70 11.73 1.56 -3.98
C SER A 70 12.38 2.94 -4.08
N GLU A 71 12.08 3.84 -3.14
CA GLU A 71 12.71 5.15 -3.03
C GLU A 71 14.17 5.07 -2.57
N VAL A 72 14.45 4.35 -1.47
CA VAL A 72 15.84 4.12 -1.04
C VAL A 72 16.65 3.45 -2.16
N ARG A 73 15.99 2.62 -2.97
CA ARG A 73 16.58 1.97 -4.13
C ARG A 73 16.88 2.94 -5.28
N SER A 74 16.01 3.90 -5.60
CA SER A 74 16.27 4.86 -6.69
C SER A 74 17.46 5.74 -6.34
N GLU A 75 17.60 6.17 -5.08
CA GLU A 75 18.80 6.86 -4.59
C GLU A 75 20.07 6.03 -4.77
N ALA A 76 20.05 4.74 -4.38
CA ALA A 76 21.19 3.85 -4.54
C ALA A 76 21.53 3.56 -6.02
N SER A 77 20.52 3.40 -6.90
CA SER A 77 20.74 3.28 -8.35
C SER A 77 21.42 4.53 -8.91
N ARG A 78 20.92 5.72 -8.56
CA ARG A 78 21.48 7.01 -8.98
C ARG A 78 22.93 7.13 -8.52
N LEU A 79 23.22 6.80 -7.26
CA LEU A 79 24.57 6.79 -6.72
C LEU A 79 25.50 5.87 -7.51
N VAL A 80 25.08 4.65 -7.85
CA VAL A 80 25.91 3.73 -8.65
C VAL A 80 26.17 4.27 -10.04
N THR A 81 25.16 4.84 -10.71
CA THR A 81 25.32 5.47 -12.02
C THR A 81 26.29 6.63 -11.98
N GLU A 82 26.15 7.51 -11.00
CA GLU A 82 27.05 8.64 -10.79
C GLU A 82 28.47 8.18 -10.49
N LEU A 83 28.67 7.23 -9.58
CA LEU A 83 30.00 6.70 -9.27
C LEU A 83 30.64 6.02 -10.49
N SER A 84 29.87 5.30 -11.29
CA SER A 84 30.36 4.71 -12.54
C SER A 84 30.82 5.77 -13.52
N SER A 85 30.01 6.83 -13.67
CA SER A 85 30.29 7.97 -14.53
C SER A 85 31.54 8.73 -14.08
N LEU A 86 31.67 9.00 -12.78
CA LEU A 86 32.84 9.66 -12.17
C LEU A 86 34.10 8.80 -12.31
N GLY A 87 33.99 7.48 -12.10
CA GLY A 87 35.12 6.55 -12.29
C GLY A 87 35.69 6.59 -13.71
N LYS A 88 34.82 6.73 -14.72
CA LYS A 88 35.23 6.92 -16.12
C LYS A 88 35.90 8.28 -16.36
N ASP A 89 35.43 9.34 -15.71
CA ASP A 89 36.09 10.65 -15.78
C ASP A 89 37.49 10.62 -15.19
N VAL A 90 37.69 9.93 -14.05
CA VAL A 90 39.03 9.75 -13.46
C VAL A 90 39.97 9.09 -14.46
N LEU A 91 39.53 8.00 -15.10
CA LEU A 91 40.31 7.29 -16.12
C LEU A 91 40.65 8.19 -17.32
N LEU A 92 39.66 8.92 -17.84
CA LEU A 92 39.83 9.83 -18.96
C LEU A 92 40.80 10.97 -18.63
N TYR A 93 40.63 11.62 -17.48
CA TYR A 93 41.48 12.75 -17.10
C TYR A 93 42.91 12.31 -16.79
N ASP A 94 43.12 11.18 -16.10
CA ASP A 94 44.45 10.61 -15.90
C ASP A 94 45.15 10.31 -17.23
N LEU A 95 44.41 9.73 -18.19
CA LEU A 95 44.92 9.47 -19.52
C LEU A 95 45.34 10.77 -20.22
N VAL A 96 44.48 11.79 -20.25
CA VAL A 96 44.81 13.08 -20.88
C VAL A 96 46.03 13.71 -20.22
N LEU A 97 46.10 13.76 -18.88
CA LEU A 97 47.27 14.29 -18.16
C LEU A 97 48.56 13.55 -18.55
N THR A 98 48.55 12.22 -18.49
CA THR A 98 49.69 11.37 -18.84
C THR A 98 50.14 11.62 -20.28
N MET A 99 49.19 11.64 -21.21
CA MET A 99 49.47 11.82 -22.63
C MET A 99 49.97 13.23 -22.92
N SER A 100 49.32 14.27 -22.39
CA SER A 100 49.75 15.66 -22.53
C SER A 100 51.16 15.89 -21.99
N ALA A 101 51.50 15.31 -20.82
CA ALA A 101 52.86 15.40 -20.27
C ALA A 101 53.91 14.75 -21.19
N ARG A 102 53.63 13.54 -21.69
CA ARG A 102 54.54 12.85 -22.64
C ARG A 102 54.66 13.59 -23.97
N MET A 103 53.56 14.14 -24.49
CA MET A 103 53.54 14.92 -25.72
C MET A 103 54.35 16.21 -25.57
N LEU A 104 54.22 16.91 -24.45
CA LEU A 104 55.05 18.06 -24.12
C LEU A 104 56.53 17.66 -24.05
N ALA A 105 56.85 16.57 -23.36
CA ALA A 105 58.22 16.10 -23.20
C ALA A 105 58.88 15.63 -24.48
N LEU A 106 58.12 15.18 -25.49
CA LEU A 106 58.64 14.75 -26.79
C LEU A 106 58.73 15.89 -27.82
N THR A 107 57.81 16.86 -27.75
CA THR A 107 57.69 17.91 -28.78
C THR A 107 58.22 19.27 -28.34
N GLY A 108 58.22 19.55 -27.03
CA GLY A 108 58.44 20.88 -26.47
C GLY A 108 57.32 21.89 -26.76
N ASP A 109 56.19 21.45 -27.35
CA ASP A 109 55.06 22.33 -27.68
C ASP A 109 54.22 22.63 -26.44
N LEU A 110 54.20 23.90 -26.03
CA LEU A 110 53.53 24.36 -24.82
C LEU A 110 52.00 24.20 -24.86
N ARG A 111 51.39 23.95 -26.02
CA ARG A 111 49.94 23.66 -26.08
C ARG A 111 49.59 22.42 -25.24
N TRP A 112 50.46 21.42 -25.21
CA TRP A 112 50.26 20.22 -24.39
C TRP A 112 50.33 20.51 -22.89
N ARG A 113 51.14 21.48 -22.47
CA ARG A 113 51.15 21.96 -21.08
C ARG A 113 49.80 22.59 -20.73
N ASP A 114 49.27 23.41 -21.62
CA ASP A 114 48.02 24.10 -21.38
C ASP A 114 46.85 23.08 -21.32
N GLU A 115 46.88 22.04 -22.17
CA GLU A 115 45.95 20.90 -22.09
C GLU A 115 46.07 20.10 -20.79
N TYR A 116 47.30 19.85 -20.31
CA TYR A 116 47.55 19.20 -19.03
C TYR A 116 46.84 19.95 -17.89
N PHE A 117 47.13 21.24 -17.73
CA PHE A 117 46.56 22.02 -16.63
C PHE A 117 45.04 22.22 -16.75
N LEU A 118 44.47 22.12 -17.95
CA LEU A 118 43.03 22.16 -18.16
C LEU A 118 42.31 20.95 -17.51
N LYS A 119 43.01 19.84 -17.26
CA LYS A 119 42.43 18.61 -16.68
C LYS A 119 42.75 18.37 -15.21
N VAL A 120 43.70 19.11 -14.63
CA VAL A 120 44.06 18.98 -13.21
C VAL A 120 42.87 19.30 -12.30
N GLU A 121 42.26 20.49 -12.44
CA GLU A 121 41.12 20.89 -11.60
C GLU A 121 39.89 19.97 -11.78
N PRO A 122 39.46 19.62 -13.01
CA PRO A 122 38.39 18.63 -13.20
C PRO A 122 38.63 17.29 -12.52
N LEU A 123 39.87 16.78 -12.54
CA LEU A 123 40.21 15.52 -11.85
C LEU A 123 40.07 15.65 -10.33
N GLU A 124 40.58 16.73 -9.74
CA GLU A 124 40.43 16.98 -8.30
C GLU A 124 38.96 17.08 -7.89
N VAL A 125 38.13 17.75 -8.69
CA VAL A 125 36.68 17.86 -8.47
C VAL A 125 36.01 16.49 -8.50
N VAL A 126 36.31 15.66 -9.50
CA VAL A 126 35.74 14.30 -9.63
C VAL A 126 36.15 13.42 -8.45
N LEU A 127 37.42 13.46 -8.04
CA LEU A 127 37.90 12.70 -6.87
C LEU A 127 37.24 13.17 -5.57
N ALA A 128 37.08 14.48 -5.38
CA ALA A 128 36.36 15.05 -4.24
C ALA A 128 34.88 14.62 -4.21
N ASP A 129 34.24 14.52 -5.38
CA ASP A 129 32.88 14.04 -5.50
C ASP A 129 32.73 12.55 -5.18
N ILE A 130 33.69 11.71 -5.61
CA ILE A 130 33.75 10.30 -5.19
C ILE A 130 33.94 10.22 -3.67
N ALA A 131 34.84 11.00 -3.08
CA ALA A 131 35.07 11.02 -1.63
C ALA A 131 33.84 11.45 -0.82
N ARG A 132 33.07 12.42 -1.34
CA ARG A 132 31.83 12.88 -0.73
C ARG A 132 30.71 11.84 -0.81
N LYS A 133 30.59 11.15 -1.95
CA LYS A 133 29.49 10.22 -2.24
C LYS A 133 29.74 8.80 -1.73
N ALA A 134 30.99 8.34 -1.76
CA ALA A 134 31.40 7.00 -1.38
C ALA A 134 32.74 7.03 -0.61
N PRO A 135 32.75 7.51 0.65
CA PRO A 135 33.97 7.70 1.43
C PRO A 135 34.77 6.42 1.64
N ASP A 136 34.11 5.26 1.74
CA ASP A 136 34.78 3.96 1.88
C ASP A 136 35.55 3.57 0.61
N ILE A 137 34.99 3.86 -0.57
CA ILE A 137 35.64 3.62 -1.86
C ILE A 137 36.83 4.56 -2.01
N ALA A 138 36.63 5.85 -1.75
CA ALA A 138 37.71 6.85 -1.84
C ALA A 138 38.85 6.55 -0.87
N SER A 139 38.55 6.17 0.38
CA SER A 139 39.58 5.80 1.36
C SER A 139 40.41 4.59 0.93
N GLU A 140 39.77 3.58 0.32
CA GLU A 140 40.48 2.41 -0.19
C GLU A 140 41.31 2.73 -1.43
N PHE A 141 40.78 3.58 -2.32
CA PHE A 141 41.53 4.10 -3.46
C PHE A 141 42.78 4.88 -3.01
N ASP A 142 42.62 5.88 -2.14
CA ASP A 142 43.72 6.71 -1.63
C ASP A 142 44.82 5.88 -0.96
N LYS A 143 44.45 4.89 -0.14
CA LYS A 143 45.44 4.01 0.52
C LYS A 143 46.36 3.30 -0.46
N ARG A 144 45.86 3.00 -1.66
CA ARG A 144 46.59 2.27 -2.69
C ARG A 144 47.37 3.21 -3.61
N THR A 145 46.83 4.40 -3.88
CA THR A 145 47.34 5.26 -4.93
C THR A 145 48.14 6.45 -4.43
N VAL A 146 47.94 6.95 -3.21
CA VAL A 146 48.51 8.24 -2.77
C VAL A 146 50.03 8.34 -2.96
N VAL A 147 50.77 7.30 -2.58
CA VAL A 147 52.24 7.29 -2.69
C VAL A 147 52.70 7.27 -4.15
N ALA A 148 52.01 6.53 -5.02
CA ALA A 148 52.33 6.48 -6.43
C ALA A 148 51.92 7.77 -7.14
N ASN A 149 50.76 8.33 -6.78
CA ASN A 149 50.22 9.56 -7.33
C ASN A 149 51.10 10.77 -7.00
N ASP A 150 51.55 10.92 -5.74
CA ASP A 150 52.45 12.00 -5.33
C ASP A 150 53.77 11.95 -6.11
N LYS A 151 54.29 10.75 -6.37
CA LYS A 151 55.49 10.55 -7.18
C LYS A 151 55.25 10.88 -8.65
N LEU A 152 54.13 10.46 -9.22
CA LEU A 152 53.77 10.78 -10.60
C LEU A 152 53.65 12.29 -10.79
N LEU A 153 52.95 12.99 -9.89
CA LEU A 153 52.85 14.45 -9.93
C LEU A 153 54.22 15.14 -9.84
N ALA A 154 55.14 14.64 -9.01
CA ALA A 154 56.49 15.17 -8.93
C ALA A 154 57.29 14.96 -10.23
N LEU A 155 57.23 13.76 -10.81
CA LEU A 155 57.92 13.41 -12.06
C LEU A 155 57.33 14.17 -13.27
N GLU A 156 56.01 14.28 -13.33
CA GLU A 156 55.30 15.07 -14.35
C GLU A 156 55.63 16.55 -14.23
N GLY A 157 55.60 17.11 -13.01
CA GLY A 157 56.00 18.49 -12.75
C GLY A 157 57.44 18.77 -13.18
N GLU A 158 58.38 17.90 -12.81
CA GLU A 158 59.79 18.00 -13.24
C GLU A 158 59.91 17.95 -14.76
N ALA A 159 59.24 17.00 -15.42
CA ALA A 159 59.28 16.87 -16.87
C ALA A 159 58.66 18.07 -17.59
N ILE A 160 57.56 18.63 -17.08
CA ILE A 160 56.92 19.83 -17.62
C ILE A 160 57.87 21.02 -17.54
N GLU A 161 58.53 21.23 -16.39
CA GLU A 161 59.53 22.30 -16.24
C GLU A 161 60.70 22.10 -17.20
N LEU A 162 61.26 20.89 -17.24
CA LEU A 162 62.37 20.51 -18.12
C LEU A 162 62.03 20.71 -19.59
N SER A 163 60.79 20.46 -20.01
CA SER A 163 60.37 20.56 -21.41
C SER A 163 60.53 21.98 -21.99
N THR A 164 60.62 23.00 -21.13
CA THR A 164 60.83 24.39 -21.56
C THR A 164 62.26 24.71 -22.01
N TYR A 165 63.25 23.89 -21.63
CA TYR A 165 64.66 24.13 -21.96
C TYR A 165 65.48 22.88 -22.32
N ASN A 166 65.02 21.67 -21.99
CA ASN A 166 65.69 20.41 -22.25
C ASN A 166 64.69 19.23 -22.43
N VAL A 167 64.17 19.12 -23.64
CA VAL A 167 63.22 18.10 -24.09
C VAL A 167 63.76 16.67 -23.90
N THR A 168 65.07 16.46 -24.10
CA THR A 168 65.71 15.14 -23.91
C THR A 168 65.69 14.70 -22.45
N LEU A 169 65.99 15.61 -21.52
CA LEU A 169 65.96 15.30 -20.09
C LEU A 169 64.51 15.08 -19.63
N ALA A 170 63.57 15.92 -20.08
CA ALA A 170 62.14 15.73 -19.82
C ALA A 170 61.64 14.36 -20.30
N THR A 171 62.00 13.96 -21.52
CA THR A 171 61.68 12.62 -22.06
C THR A 171 62.28 11.53 -21.17
N SER A 172 63.53 11.67 -20.72
CA SER A 172 64.15 10.64 -19.88
C SER A 172 63.46 10.46 -18.52
N VAL A 173 62.79 11.50 -18.01
CA VAL A 173 61.99 11.42 -16.77
C VAL A 173 60.69 10.64 -17.00
N LEU A 174 59.89 11.01 -18.01
CA LEU A 174 58.57 10.40 -18.26
C LEU A 174 58.60 9.02 -18.91
N PHE A 175 59.74 8.61 -19.45
CA PHE A 175 59.95 7.27 -20.01
C PHE A 175 60.92 6.44 -19.14
N SER A 176 61.10 6.83 -17.87
CA SER A 176 61.92 6.09 -16.91
C SER A 176 61.18 4.88 -16.33
N ASP A 177 61.94 3.88 -15.89
CA ASP A 177 61.39 2.71 -15.20
C ASP A 177 60.64 3.10 -13.91
N GLU A 178 61.08 4.17 -13.23
CA GLU A 178 60.41 4.69 -12.04
C GLU A 178 59.03 5.25 -12.38
N TYR A 179 58.92 6.03 -13.45
CA TYR A 179 57.63 6.55 -13.91
C TYR A 179 56.66 5.42 -14.27
N GLU A 180 57.11 4.47 -15.10
CA GLU A 180 56.27 3.33 -15.51
C GLU A 180 55.84 2.46 -14.32
N SER A 181 56.74 2.26 -13.34
CA SER A 181 56.41 1.51 -12.12
C SER A 181 55.32 2.18 -11.29
N ASN A 182 55.34 3.52 -11.17
CA ASN A 182 54.29 4.24 -10.44
C ASN A 182 52.98 4.30 -11.25
N LYS A 183 53.02 4.42 -12.60
CA LYS A 183 51.81 4.31 -13.44
C LYS A 183 51.15 2.94 -13.29
N ALA A 184 51.93 1.87 -13.21
CA ALA A 184 51.39 0.52 -12.99
C ALA A 184 50.66 0.39 -11.64
N LEU A 185 51.20 0.99 -10.57
CA LEU A 185 50.55 1.03 -9.26
C LEU A 185 49.25 1.86 -9.27
N LEU A 186 49.26 3.01 -9.94
CA LEU A 186 48.06 3.83 -10.09
C LEU A 186 46.98 3.08 -10.88
N LEU A 187 47.35 2.41 -11.97
CA LEU A 187 46.44 1.58 -12.76
C LEU A 187 45.83 0.45 -11.92
N GLU A 188 46.61 -0.22 -11.08
CA GLU A 188 46.08 -1.21 -10.13
C GLU A 188 45.02 -0.58 -9.20
N GLY A 189 45.28 0.62 -8.65
CA GLY A 189 44.30 1.34 -7.85
C GLY A 189 43.01 1.67 -8.62
N LEU A 190 43.13 2.07 -9.89
CA LEU A 190 41.99 2.34 -10.77
C LEU A 190 41.18 1.08 -11.09
N THR A 191 41.83 -0.08 -11.26
CA THR A 191 41.12 -1.36 -11.42
C THR A 191 40.35 -1.76 -10.17
N VAL A 192 40.89 -1.46 -8.98
CA VAL A 192 40.19 -1.68 -7.71
C VAL A 192 39.00 -0.74 -7.58
N LEU A 193 39.15 0.54 -7.95
CA LEU A 193 38.06 1.51 -7.96
C LEU A 193 36.89 1.03 -8.85
N ASP A 194 37.17 0.64 -10.10
CA ASP A 194 36.14 0.10 -10.99
C ASP A 194 35.51 -1.18 -10.41
N GLY A 195 36.32 -2.12 -9.92
CA GLY A 195 35.83 -3.34 -9.28
C GLY A 195 34.89 -3.08 -8.10
N MET A 196 35.22 -2.11 -7.23
CA MET A 196 34.35 -1.73 -6.11
C MET A 196 33.04 -1.12 -6.58
N ILE A 197 33.07 -0.28 -7.62
CA ILE A 197 31.86 0.30 -8.24
C ILE A 197 30.98 -0.82 -8.84
N GLN A 198 31.58 -1.78 -9.56
CA GLN A 198 30.87 -2.94 -10.10
C GLN A 198 30.27 -3.82 -8.99
N ASP A 199 30.97 -4.00 -7.86
CA ASP A 199 30.46 -4.77 -6.72
C ASP A 199 29.29 -4.09 -6.03
N VAL A 200 29.28 -2.75 -5.93
CA VAL A 200 28.10 -2.01 -5.46
C VAL A 200 26.95 -2.21 -6.44
N ARG A 201 27.19 -2.10 -7.76
CA ARG A 201 26.19 -2.35 -8.81
C ARG A 201 25.61 -3.77 -8.73
N LYS A 202 26.45 -4.78 -8.53
CA LYS A 202 26.02 -6.18 -8.46
C LYS A 202 25.19 -6.45 -7.22
N ARG A 203 25.64 -6.00 -6.04
CA ARG A 203 24.85 -6.13 -4.79
C ARG A 203 23.50 -5.44 -4.91
N HIS A 204 23.46 -4.29 -5.59
CA HIS A 204 22.23 -3.59 -5.87
C HIS A 204 21.28 -4.42 -6.75
N ARG A 205 21.77 -5.00 -7.85
CA ARG A 205 20.99 -5.89 -8.74
C ARG A 205 20.49 -7.16 -8.05
N GLU A 206 21.32 -7.81 -7.23
CA GLU A 206 20.92 -9.01 -6.49
C GLU A 206 19.84 -8.71 -5.46
N THR A 207 19.99 -7.63 -4.71
CA THR A 207 18.98 -7.22 -3.72
C THR A 207 17.68 -6.80 -4.41
N GLN A 208 17.75 -6.18 -5.59
CA GLN A 208 16.60 -5.85 -6.43
C GLN A 208 15.77 -7.09 -6.84
N SER A 209 16.42 -8.20 -7.22
CA SER A 209 15.73 -9.39 -7.73
C SER A 209 14.80 -10.02 -6.69
N TRP A 210 15.26 -10.14 -5.44
CA TRP A 210 14.47 -10.80 -4.38
C TRP A 210 13.24 -9.99 -3.97
N TRP A 211 13.37 -8.67 -3.83
CA TRP A 211 12.25 -7.80 -3.47
C TRP A 211 11.19 -7.72 -4.56
N GLY A 212 11.60 -7.76 -5.83
CA GLY A 212 10.68 -7.79 -6.96
C GLY A 212 9.81 -9.05 -7.01
N ILE A 213 10.23 -10.15 -6.38
CA ILE A 213 9.44 -11.38 -6.29
C ILE A 213 8.58 -11.38 -5.02
N LEU A 214 9.16 -11.01 -3.88
CA LEU A 214 8.51 -11.12 -2.57
C LEU A 214 7.28 -10.20 -2.46
N SER A 215 7.41 -8.95 -2.91
CA SER A 215 6.36 -7.94 -2.82
C SER A 215 5.06 -8.34 -3.54
N PRO A 216 5.07 -8.58 -4.87
CA PRO A 216 3.84 -8.95 -5.57
C PRO A 216 3.26 -10.28 -5.06
N SER A 217 4.11 -11.20 -4.60
CA SER A 217 3.65 -12.46 -4.00
C SER A 217 2.82 -12.23 -2.73
N LEU A 218 3.23 -11.31 -1.86
CA LEU A 218 2.49 -10.96 -0.65
C LEU A 218 1.17 -10.26 -0.96
N VAL A 219 1.17 -9.36 -1.96
CA VAL A 219 -0.04 -8.65 -2.41
C VAL A 219 -1.05 -9.63 -3.01
N LEU A 220 -0.59 -10.55 -3.86
CA LEU A 220 -1.44 -11.59 -4.43
C LEU A 220 -2.00 -12.50 -3.34
N LEU A 221 -1.19 -12.89 -2.35
CA LEU A 221 -1.64 -13.71 -1.23
C LEU A 221 -2.72 -13.00 -0.40
N ALA A 222 -2.56 -11.70 -0.14
CA ALA A 222 -3.57 -10.89 0.55
C ALA A 222 -4.87 -10.79 -0.27
N PHE A 223 -4.75 -10.49 -1.56
CA PHE A 223 -5.89 -10.39 -2.48
C PHE A 223 -6.67 -11.71 -2.57
N PHE A 224 -6.00 -12.83 -2.82
CA PHE A 224 -6.64 -14.14 -2.88
C PHE A 224 -7.20 -14.57 -1.51
N GLY A 225 -6.55 -14.16 -0.42
CA GLY A 225 -7.06 -14.34 0.94
C GLY A 225 -8.42 -13.66 1.15
N GLU A 226 -8.55 -12.40 0.77
CA GLU A 226 -9.81 -11.64 0.84
C GLU A 226 -10.88 -12.23 -0.08
N CYS A 227 -10.53 -12.60 -1.32
CA CYS A 227 -11.47 -13.25 -2.24
C CYS A 227 -11.97 -14.61 -1.71
N ALA A 228 -11.08 -15.46 -1.17
CA ALA A 228 -11.49 -16.75 -0.62
C ALA A 228 -12.41 -16.57 0.59
N MET A 229 -12.17 -15.53 1.38
CA MET A 229 -12.93 -15.26 2.60
C MET A 229 -14.29 -14.63 2.34
N THR A 230 -14.42 -13.70 1.41
CA THR A 230 -15.74 -13.19 1.00
C THR A 230 -16.66 -14.34 0.56
N VAL A 231 -16.14 -15.30 -0.20
CA VAL A 231 -16.87 -16.54 -0.57
C VAL A 231 -17.20 -17.40 0.64
N ALA A 232 -16.28 -17.54 1.61
CA ALA A 232 -16.52 -18.32 2.82
C ALA A 232 -17.58 -17.67 3.72
N VAL A 233 -17.51 -16.35 3.92
CA VAL A 233 -18.48 -15.54 4.67
C VAL A 233 -19.85 -15.62 4.02
N GLU A 234 -19.96 -15.49 2.71
CA GLU A 234 -21.24 -15.62 2.01
C GLU A 234 -21.86 -17.02 2.21
N ARG A 235 -21.03 -18.08 2.16
CA ARG A 235 -21.49 -19.45 2.46
C ARG A 235 -21.93 -19.62 3.91
N LEU A 236 -21.24 -18.97 4.85
CA LEU A 236 -21.54 -18.99 6.28
C LEU A 236 -22.83 -18.21 6.57
N ASP A 237 -23.03 -17.05 5.94
CA ASP A 237 -24.23 -16.23 6.10
C ASP A 237 -25.47 -16.94 5.57
N ARG A 238 -25.38 -17.59 4.40
CA ARG A 238 -26.46 -18.47 3.90
C ARG A 238 -26.77 -19.66 4.82
N ARG A 239 -25.82 -20.10 5.66
CA ARG A 239 -26.08 -21.12 6.70
C ARG A 239 -26.76 -20.49 7.90
N LEU A 240 -26.29 -19.34 8.36
CA LEU A 240 -26.93 -18.55 9.42
C LEU A 240 -28.38 -18.24 9.07
N GLU A 241 -28.69 -17.75 7.87
CA GLU A 241 -30.06 -17.43 7.46
C GLU A 241 -30.98 -18.65 7.57
N ARG A 242 -30.47 -19.86 7.30
CA ARG A 242 -31.22 -21.10 7.50
C ARG A 242 -31.44 -21.41 8.98
N TYR A 243 -30.41 -21.30 9.82
CA TYR A 243 -30.56 -21.50 11.26
C TYR A 243 -31.48 -20.48 11.92
N TRP A 244 -31.45 -19.22 11.47
CA TRP A 244 -32.36 -18.18 11.93
C TRP A 244 -33.80 -18.47 11.55
N LYS A 245 -34.07 -18.85 10.29
CA LYS A 245 -35.42 -19.28 9.88
C LYS A 245 -35.91 -20.47 10.69
N GLU A 246 -35.05 -21.44 10.98
CA GLU A 246 -35.38 -22.58 11.85
C GLU A 246 -35.65 -22.16 13.29
N ALA A 247 -34.90 -21.19 13.84
CA ALA A 247 -35.09 -20.64 15.17
C ALA A 247 -36.40 -19.83 15.27
N ASP A 248 -36.69 -18.96 14.28
CA ASP A 248 -37.94 -18.19 14.20
C ASP A 248 -39.15 -19.13 14.12
N HIS A 249 -39.06 -20.19 13.31
CA HIS A 249 -40.10 -21.21 13.25
C HIS A 249 -40.25 -21.97 14.57
N ALA A 250 -39.15 -22.27 15.28
CA ALA A 250 -39.20 -22.93 16.59
C ALA A 250 -39.79 -22.01 17.67
N HIS A 251 -39.41 -20.74 17.69
CA HIS A 251 -39.87 -19.74 18.64
C HIS A 251 -41.36 -19.43 18.42
N SER A 252 -41.79 -19.19 17.18
CA SER A 252 -43.22 -19.00 16.85
C SER A 252 -44.06 -20.23 17.17
N ALA A 253 -43.55 -21.45 16.94
CA ALA A 253 -44.23 -22.67 17.34
C ALA A 253 -44.34 -22.79 18.88
N TYR A 254 -43.29 -22.46 19.61
CA TYR A 254 -43.28 -22.44 21.07
C TYR A 254 -44.25 -21.41 21.64
N SER A 255 -44.20 -20.15 21.18
CA SER A 255 -45.05 -19.06 21.68
C SER A 255 -46.53 -19.32 21.38
N HIS A 256 -46.83 -19.86 20.21
CA HIS A 256 -48.20 -20.25 19.86
C HIS A 256 -48.73 -21.38 20.76
N GLU A 257 -47.92 -22.40 21.04
CA GLU A 257 -48.34 -23.50 21.94
C GLU A 257 -48.43 -23.05 23.41
N ALA A 258 -47.51 -22.19 23.85
CA ALA A 258 -47.55 -21.59 25.18
C ALA A 258 -48.80 -20.72 25.38
N ARG A 259 -49.14 -19.86 24.40
CA ARG A 259 -50.37 -19.05 24.41
C ARG A 259 -51.62 -19.92 24.44
N LYS A 260 -51.68 -20.98 23.63
CA LYS A 260 -52.79 -21.96 23.67
C LYS A 260 -52.97 -22.55 25.05
N ARG A 261 -51.87 -22.96 25.71
CA ARG A 261 -51.91 -23.49 27.06
C ARG A 261 -52.39 -22.46 28.09
N PHE A 262 -51.90 -21.24 28.00
CA PHE A 262 -52.34 -20.15 28.87
C PHE A 262 -53.83 -19.88 28.75
N VAL A 263 -54.35 -19.80 27.50
CA VAL A 263 -55.78 -19.62 27.24
C VAL A 263 -56.59 -20.79 27.81
N LYS A 264 -56.18 -22.03 27.56
CA LYS A 264 -56.85 -23.23 28.10
C LYS A 264 -56.86 -23.25 29.63
N LYS A 265 -55.73 -22.94 30.28
CA LYS A 265 -55.64 -22.87 31.74
C LYS A 265 -56.48 -21.73 32.32
N ALA A 266 -56.57 -20.59 31.62
CA ALA A 266 -57.47 -19.50 31.99
C ALA A 266 -58.94 -19.92 31.86
N GLU A 267 -59.32 -20.61 30.78
CA GLU A 267 -60.65 -21.18 30.60
C GLU A 267 -60.99 -22.18 31.72
N ASP A 268 -60.10 -23.13 32.02
CA ASP A 268 -60.28 -24.12 33.09
C ASP A 268 -60.40 -23.45 34.47
N THR A 269 -59.59 -22.42 34.73
CA THR A 269 -59.65 -21.64 35.98
C THR A 269 -60.97 -20.89 36.07
N ILE A 270 -61.40 -20.23 34.99
CA ILE A 270 -62.70 -19.55 34.92
C ILE A 270 -63.83 -20.55 35.17
N ILE A 271 -63.81 -21.72 34.54
CA ILE A 271 -64.80 -22.78 34.74
C ILE A 271 -64.80 -23.26 36.20
N SER A 272 -63.62 -23.43 36.83
CA SER A 272 -63.50 -23.85 38.23
C SER A 272 -64.07 -22.81 39.22
N ILE A 273 -63.86 -21.52 38.93
CA ILE A 273 -64.41 -20.41 39.72
C ILE A 273 -65.92 -20.25 39.45
N GLN A 274 -66.38 -20.52 38.23
CA GLN A 274 -67.77 -20.36 37.78
C GLN A 274 -68.67 -21.56 38.03
N GLY A 275 -68.22 -22.59 38.76
CA GLY A 275 -69.07 -23.69 39.26
C GLY A 275 -70.28 -23.26 40.10
N LYS A 276 -70.52 -21.94 40.28
CA LYS A 276 -71.69 -21.34 40.93
C LYS A 276 -72.49 -20.33 40.08
N ILE A 277 -72.15 -20.08 38.81
CA ILE A 277 -72.82 -19.04 37.99
C ILE A 277 -73.45 -19.66 36.71
N PRO A 278 -74.73 -19.37 36.38
CA PRO A 278 -75.43 -19.99 35.26
C PRO A 278 -74.87 -19.60 33.88
N LYS A 279 -74.72 -20.60 32.99
CA LYS A 279 -74.13 -20.56 31.63
C LYS A 279 -74.66 -19.49 30.64
N ARG A 280 -75.69 -18.70 31.00
CA ARG A 280 -76.32 -17.73 30.08
C ARG A 280 -75.56 -16.40 29.89
N PHE A 281 -74.51 -16.14 30.67
CA PHE A 281 -73.76 -14.87 30.62
C PHE A 281 -72.41 -14.93 29.89
N LEU A 282 -72.02 -16.08 29.35
CA LEU A 282 -70.73 -16.25 28.68
C LEU A 282 -70.83 -15.88 27.20
N ARG A 283 -70.41 -14.66 26.85
CA ARG A 283 -70.11 -14.29 25.46
C ARG A 283 -68.68 -14.79 25.16
N PRO A 284 -68.43 -15.57 24.09
CA PRO A 284 -67.10 -16.07 23.79
C PRO A 284 -66.15 -14.88 23.60
N LEU A 285 -65.03 -14.91 24.34
CA LEU A 285 -63.96 -13.93 24.20
C LEU A 285 -63.26 -14.20 22.87
N GLN A 286 -63.79 -13.67 21.77
CA GLN A 286 -63.05 -13.62 20.52
C GLN A 286 -61.92 -12.59 20.70
N LEU A 287 -60.73 -13.06 21.03
CA LEU A 287 -59.51 -12.29 20.79
C LEU A 287 -59.45 -12.00 19.30
N GLN A 288 -59.82 -10.78 18.91
CA GLN A 288 -59.48 -10.24 17.60
C GLN A 288 -57.96 -10.22 17.53
N ALA A 289 -57.39 -11.08 16.68
CA ALA A 289 -56.00 -10.96 16.26
C ALA A 289 -55.84 -9.57 15.65
N GLU A 290 -55.19 -8.69 16.40
CA GLU A 290 -54.83 -7.35 16.01
C GLU A 290 -54.00 -7.44 14.73
N ASN A 291 -54.44 -6.75 13.67
CA ASN A 291 -53.81 -6.82 12.35
C ASN A 291 -52.38 -6.28 12.41
N ASP A 292 -51.47 -7.07 11.85
CA ASP A 292 -50.02 -6.90 11.74
C ASP A 292 -49.60 -5.61 11.00
N ASP A 293 -49.49 -4.49 11.71
CA ASP A 293 -48.51 -3.45 11.38
C ASP A 293 -47.21 -3.74 12.17
N ALA A 294 -46.68 -4.96 11.98
CA ALA A 294 -45.41 -5.34 12.57
C ALA A 294 -44.31 -4.43 12.02
N PRO A 295 -43.45 -3.84 12.87
CA PRO A 295 -42.32 -3.04 12.41
C PRO A 295 -41.51 -3.83 11.37
N PRO A 296 -40.91 -3.14 10.37
CA PRO A 296 -40.21 -3.81 9.29
C PRO A 296 -39.26 -4.84 9.87
N SER A 297 -39.49 -6.11 9.51
CA SER A 297 -38.79 -7.24 10.13
C SER A 297 -37.29 -6.97 10.19
N PRO A 298 -36.61 -7.32 11.30
CA PRO A 298 -35.16 -7.11 11.47
C PRO A 298 -34.32 -7.67 10.32
N GLN A 299 -34.89 -8.57 9.51
CA GLN A 299 -34.33 -9.09 8.27
C GLN A 299 -34.01 -8.01 7.21
N LEU A 300 -34.84 -6.97 7.07
CA LEU A 300 -34.65 -5.95 6.03
C LEU A 300 -33.51 -4.99 6.39
N LEU A 301 -33.39 -4.63 7.66
CA LEU A 301 -32.26 -3.85 8.18
C LEU A 301 -30.94 -4.64 8.07
N ARG A 302 -30.97 -5.92 8.42
CA ARG A 302 -29.80 -6.81 8.33
C ARG A 302 -29.32 -7.01 6.88
N ARG A 303 -30.24 -7.19 5.92
CA ARG A 303 -29.89 -7.23 4.49
C ARG A 303 -29.22 -5.93 4.03
N ARG A 304 -29.71 -4.77 4.48
CA ARG A 304 -29.10 -3.47 4.15
C ARG A 304 -27.69 -3.36 4.73
N LEU A 305 -27.48 -3.74 5.99
CA LEU A 305 -26.15 -3.77 6.62
C LEU A 305 -25.19 -4.72 5.90
N PHE A 306 -25.68 -5.87 5.45
CA PHE A 306 -24.89 -6.82 4.65
C PHE A 306 -24.45 -6.23 3.30
N TYR A 307 -25.35 -5.60 2.55
CA TYR A 307 -24.97 -4.94 1.30
C TYR A 307 -23.97 -3.80 1.51
N LEU A 308 -24.11 -3.08 2.63
CA LEU A 308 -23.20 -1.99 2.98
C LEU A 308 -21.80 -2.53 3.32
N ALA A 309 -21.71 -3.63 4.08
CA ALA A 309 -20.45 -4.33 4.32
C ALA A 309 -19.81 -4.86 3.02
N MET A 310 -20.59 -5.49 2.15
CA MET A 310 -20.11 -5.95 0.84
C MET A 310 -19.59 -4.80 -0.03
N SER A 311 -20.27 -3.65 0.00
CA SER A 311 -19.80 -2.46 -0.73
C SER A 311 -18.48 -1.93 -0.17
N ALA A 312 -18.29 -1.95 1.16
CA ALA A 312 -17.03 -1.57 1.80
C ALA A 312 -15.89 -2.50 1.37
N GLU A 313 -16.13 -3.82 1.26
CA GLU A 313 -15.10 -4.76 0.78
C GLU A 313 -14.68 -4.50 -0.68
N VAL A 314 -15.59 -4.07 -1.55
CA VAL A 314 -15.23 -3.66 -2.91
C VAL A 314 -14.29 -2.45 -2.91
N PHE A 315 -14.50 -1.49 -2.00
CA PHE A 315 -13.58 -0.36 -1.82
C PHE A 315 -12.22 -0.79 -1.28
N ALA A 316 -12.17 -1.77 -0.35
CA ALA A 316 -10.91 -2.33 0.13
C ALA A 316 -10.13 -3.01 -1.01
N LEU A 317 -10.81 -3.82 -1.84
CA LEU A 317 -10.19 -4.47 -3.01
C LEU A 317 -9.66 -3.46 -4.03
N ALA A 318 -10.41 -2.38 -4.30
CA ALA A 318 -9.93 -1.27 -5.14
C ALA A 318 -8.70 -0.59 -4.52
N GLY A 319 -8.69 -0.44 -3.19
CA GLY A 319 -7.53 0.00 -2.42
C GLY A 319 -6.31 -0.85 -2.67
N PHE A 320 -6.39 -2.19 -2.63
CA PHE A 320 -5.26 -3.09 -2.89
C PHE A 320 -4.80 -3.14 -4.36
N ALA A 321 -5.70 -2.90 -5.31
CA ALA A 321 -5.37 -2.93 -6.73
C ALA A 321 -4.39 -1.80 -7.12
N ILE A 322 -4.52 -0.62 -6.53
CA ILE A 322 -3.68 0.54 -6.83
C ILE A 322 -2.19 0.25 -6.54
N PRO A 323 -1.78 -0.13 -5.31
CA PRO A 323 -0.40 -0.52 -5.00
C PRO A 323 0.12 -1.68 -5.85
N ALA A 324 -0.73 -2.66 -6.17
CA ALA A 324 -0.34 -3.79 -7.00
C ALA A 324 0.06 -3.33 -8.42
N VAL A 325 -0.74 -2.45 -9.02
CA VAL A 325 -0.44 -1.85 -10.33
C VAL A 325 0.81 -0.97 -10.25
N LEU A 326 0.95 -0.15 -9.21
CA LEU A 326 2.16 0.67 -9.01
C LEU A 326 3.42 -0.19 -8.88
N THR A 327 3.35 -1.28 -8.12
CA THR A 327 4.46 -2.22 -7.98
C THR A 327 4.82 -2.84 -9.33
N LEU A 328 3.83 -3.20 -10.14
CA LEU A 328 4.05 -3.76 -11.48
C LEU A 328 4.66 -2.73 -12.44
N VAL A 329 4.20 -1.47 -12.41
CA VAL A 329 4.78 -0.37 -13.19
C VAL A 329 6.22 -0.09 -12.74
N ALA A 330 6.50 -0.08 -11.43
CA ALA A 330 7.84 0.11 -10.89
C ALA A 330 8.78 -1.04 -11.29
N LEU A 331 8.29 -2.29 -11.32
CA LEU A 331 9.06 -3.44 -11.80
C LEU A 331 9.36 -3.34 -13.29
N TYR A 332 8.37 -2.93 -14.09
CA TYR A 332 8.56 -2.71 -15.53
C TYR A 332 9.54 -1.56 -15.82
N LYS A 333 9.42 -0.43 -15.10
CA LYS A 333 10.33 0.72 -15.24
C LYS A 333 11.74 0.43 -14.74
N ALA A 334 11.89 -0.38 -13.70
CA ALA A 334 13.20 -0.81 -13.22
C ALA A 334 14.02 -1.50 -14.30
N GLU A 335 13.38 -2.20 -15.24
CA GLU A 335 14.03 -2.80 -16.40
C GLU A 335 14.58 -1.74 -17.38
N GLY A 336 14.00 -0.53 -17.39
CA GLY A 336 14.41 0.59 -18.24
C GLY A 336 15.51 1.50 -17.70
N THR A 337 15.95 1.34 -16.44
CA THR A 337 17.07 2.13 -15.87
C THR A 337 18.45 1.70 -16.37
N ASP A 338 18.60 0.42 -16.74
CA ASP A 338 19.86 -0.18 -17.17
C ASP A 338 20.34 0.35 -18.55
N PRO A 339 19.47 0.51 -19.57
CA PRO A 339 19.85 1.11 -20.84
C PRO A 339 20.45 2.51 -20.69
N LEU A 340 19.82 3.40 -19.94
CA LEU A 340 20.34 4.77 -19.77
C LEU A 340 21.72 4.80 -19.10
N GLN A 341 21.93 3.95 -18.10
CA GLN A 341 23.24 3.81 -17.47
C GLN A 341 24.28 3.28 -18.45
N GLN A 342 23.92 2.28 -19.26
CA GLN A 342 24.79 1.74 -20.30
C GLN A 342 25.12 2.80 -21.35
N LEU A 343 24.15 3.65 -21.72
CA LEU A 343 24.35 4.75 -22.66
C LEU A 343 25.48 5.69 -22.21
N ILE A 344 25.43 6.15 -20.96
CA ILE A 344 26.45 7.04 -20.38
C ILE A 344 27.81 6.35 -20.33
N VAL A 345 27.83 5.09 -19.90
CA VAL A 345 29.08 4.32 -19.81
C VAL A 345 29.71 4.14 -21.20
N HIS A 346 28.93 3.76 -22.20
CA HIS A 346 29.42 3.59 -23.56
C HIS A 346 29.87 4.91 -24.20
N ALA A 347 29.16 6.01 -23.96
CA ALA A 347 29.55 7.33 -24.45
C ALA A 347 30.92 7.75 -23.89
N LYS A 348 31.13 7.57 -22.59
CA LYS A 348 32.42 7.86 -21.93
C LYS A 348 33.53 6.89 -22.35
N ASP A 349 33.21 5.62 -22.55
CA ASP A 349 34.16 4.65 -23.07
C ASP A 349 34.60 5.01 -24.49
N THR A 350 33.69 5.47 -25.35
CA THR A 350 34.04 5.97 -26.69
C THR A 350 34.99 7.17 -26.61
N GLU A 351 34.73 8.14 -25.72
CA GLU A 351 35.64 9.28 -25.51
C GLU A 351 37.03 8.81 -25.02
N PHE A 352 37.05 7.94 -24.02
CA PHE A 352 38.29 7.39 -23.45
C PHE A 352 39.12 6.68 -24.52
N TYR A 353 38.53 5.75 -25.28
CA TYR A 353 39.27 4.97 -26.25
C TYR A 353 39.70 5.81 -27.46
N ASP A 354 38.94 6.82 -27.89
CA ASP A 354 39.39 7.74 -28.94
C ASP A 354 40.67 8.49 -28.51
N VAL A 355 40.71 9.00 -27.29
CA VAL A 355 41.91 9.66 -26.74
C VAL A 355 43.07 8.67 -26.64
N ALA A 356 42.81 7.43 -26.19
CA ALA A 356 43.83 6.41 -26.05
C ALA A 356 44.45 6.01 -27.40
N LEU A 357 43.63 5.79 -28.42
CA LEU A 357 44.06 5.48 -29.79
C LEU A 357 44.88 6.63 -30.38
N THR A 358 44.34 7.85 -30.34
CA THR A 358 45.00 9.07 -30.83
C THR A 358 46.39 9.24 -30.22
N SER A 359 46.45 9.11 -28.90
CA SER A 359 47.68 9.37 -28.16
C SER A 359 48.71 8.26 -28.39
N SER A 360 48.27 7.00 -28.45
CA SER A 360 49.14 5.87 -28.79
C SER A 360 49.76 6.01 -30.18
N ALA A 361 48.96 6.37 -31.19
CA ALA A 361 49.46 6.58 -32.55
C ALA A 361 50.49 7.72 -32.60
N ARG A 362 50.20 8.86 -31.95
CA ARG A 362 51.13 10.00 -31.85
C ARG A 362 52.40 9.65 -31.10
N LEU A 363 52.31 8.93 -29.98
CA LEU A 363 53.46 8.48 -29.21
C LEU A 363 54.34 7.53 -30.02
N CYS A 364 53.76 6.63 -30.81
CA CYS A 364 54.53 5.74 -31.69
C CYS A 364 55.44 6.54 -32.62
N VAL A 365 54.88 7.47 -33.40
CA VAL A 365 55.65 8.22 -34.42
C VAL A 365 56.60 9.26 -33.81
N LEU A 366 56.32 9.75 -32.59
CA LEU A 366 57.18 10.72 -31.91
C LEU A 366 58.35 10.06 -31.18
N SER A 367 58.12 8.91 -30.53
CA SER A 367 59.14 8.20 -29.76
C SER A 367 59.92 7.17 -30.57
N ASP A 368 59.40 6.77 -31.74
CA ASP A 368 59.89 5.65 -32.55
C ASP A 368 59.78 4.28 -31.83
N ASP A 369 58.96 4.20 -30.77
CA ASP A 369 58.73 2.98 -29.99
C ASP A 369 57.45 2.27 -30.44
N THR A 370 57.64 1.14 -31.14
CA THR A 370 56.56 0.27 -31.62
C THR A 370 55.70 -0.37 -30.52
N ARG A 371 56.07 -0.24 -29.24
CA ARG A 371 55.17 -0.62 -28.13
C ARG A 371 53.84 0.14 -28.19
N TRP A 372 53.87 1.41 -28.55
CA TRP A 372 52.65 2.22 -28.65
C TRP A 372 51.70 1.74 -29.76
N ALA A 373 52.22 1.17 -30.85
CA ALA A 373 51.37 0.52 -31.85
C ALA A 373 50.64 -0.71 -31.28
N ARG A 374 51.31 -1.50 -30.42
CA ARG A 374 50.66 -2.63 -29.73
C ARG A 374 49.60 -2.17 -28.73
N GLU A 375 49.83 -1.04 -28.05
CA GLU A 375 48.82 -0.44 -27.17
C GLU A 375 47.62 0.06 -27.95
N TYR A 376 47.85 0.74 -29.09
CA TYR A 376 46.81 1.15 -30.02
C TYR A 376 45.92 -0.05 -30.41
N ASP A 377 46.51 -1.15 -30.88
CA ASP A 377 45.77 -2.36 -31.27
C ASP A 377 44.93 -2.92 -30.11
N GLY A 378 45.40 -2.77 -28.88
CA GLY A 378 44.69 -3.18 -27.67
C GLY A 378 43.39 -2.40 -27.42
N PHE A 379 43.26 -1.17 -27.95
CA PHE A 379 42.09 -0.31 -27.77
C PHE A 379 41.07 -0.38 -28.92
N VAL A 380 41.43 -0.97 -30.06
CA VAL A 380 40.52 -1.10 -31.24
C VAL A 380 39.27 -1.93 -30.91
N ALA A 381 39.43 -3.13 -30.36
CA ALA A 381 38.26 -3.96 -30.03
C ALA A 381 37.38 -3.36 -28.90
N PRO A 382 37.95 -2.76 -27.84
CA PRO A 382 37.15 -2.03 -26.84
C PRO A 382 36.34 -0.86 -27.40
N ILE A 383 36.87 -0.03 -28.30
CA ILE A 383 36.09 1.07 -28.87
C ILE A 383 34.94 0.56 -29.75
N ASP A 384 35.18 -0.49 -30.55
CA ASP A 384 34.13 -1.13 -31.35
C ASP A 384 33.01 -1.67 -30.46
N THR A 385 33.38 -2.23 -29.31
CA THR A 385 32.42 -2.72 -28.30
C THR A 385 31.61 -1.58 -27.71
N ALA A 386 32.23 -0.44 -27.39
CA ALA A 386 31.54 0.74 -26.88
C ALA A 386 30.56 1.31 -27.92
N LEU A 387 30.98 1.43 -29.18
CA LEU A 387 30.13 1.91 -30.27
C LEU A 387 28.95 0.95 -30.56
N ALA A 388 29.18 -0.36 -30.51
CA ALA A 388 28.12 -1.36 -30.63
C ALA A 388 27.12 -1.26 -29.47
N GLY A 389 27.60 -1.03 -28.25
CA GLY A 389 26.75 -0.80 -27.07
C GLY A 389 25.89 0.46 -27.21
N LEU A 390 26.44 1.57 -27.73
CA LEU A 390 25.64 2.76 -28.07
C LEU A 390 24.52 2.44 -29.07
N GLN A 391 24.82 1.66 -30.10
CA GLN A 391 23.87 1.27 -31.14
C GLN A 391 22.74 0.35 -30.62
N GLU A 392 23.05 -0.51 -29.65
CA GLU A 392 22.07 -1.40 -29.01
C GLU A 392 21.13 -0.63 -28.09
N VAL A 393 21.69 0.28 -27.28
CA VAL A 393 20.98 1.00 -26.23
C VAL A 393 20.19 2.19 -26.75
N ALA A 394 20.76 2.97 -27.68
CA ALA A 394 20.18 4.19 -28.19
C ALA A 394 20.40 4.29 -29.72
N PRO A 395 19.65 3.49 -30.52
CA PRO A 395 19.88 3.37 -31.95
C PRO A 395 19.75 4.68 -32.71
N ASP A 396 18.87 5.59 -32.28
CA ASP A 396 18.67 6.90 -32.91
C ASP A 396 19.87 7.82 -32.65
N VAL A 397 20.37 7.86 -31.40
CA VAL A 397 21.57 8.63 -31.02
C VAL A 397 22.80 8.11 -31.76
N ALA A 398 22.95 6.79 -31.84
CA ALA A 398 24.04 6.15 -32.58
C ALA A 398 23.96 6.42 -34.09
N ALA A 399 22.76 6.43 -34.67
CA ALA A 399 22.56 6.75 -36.09
C ALA A 399 22.91 8.21 -36.40
N ASP A 400 22.52 9.16 -35.54
CA ASP A 400 22.87 10.57 -35.69
C ASP A 400 24.38 10.80 -35.51
N PHE A 401 24.99 10.13 -34.53
CA PHE A 401 26.44 10.12 -34.36
C PHE A 401 27.13 9.62 -35.63
N ALA A 402 26.83 8.40 -36.10
CA ALA A 402 27.43 7.81 -37.28
C ALA A 402 27.23 8.67 -38.54
N LYS A 403 26.06 9.29 -38.70
CA LYS A 403 25.78 10.20 -39.80
C LYS A 403 26.68 11.45 -39.77
N SER A 404 27.00 11.96 -38.60
CA SER A 404 27.84 13.15 -38.42
C SER A 404 29.34 12.86 -38.44
N THR A 405 29.77 11.65 -38.06
CA THR A 405 31.19 11.33 -37.83
C THR A 405 31.79 10.29 -38.76
N SER A 406 31.00 9.40 -39.39
CA SER A 406 31.53 8.23 -40.15
C SER A 406 32.61 8.59 -41.16
N ALA A 407 32.39 9.58 -42.02
CA ALA A 407 33.38 9.99 -43.02
C ALA A 407 34.68 10.54 -42.40
N ALA A 408 34.59 11.26 -41.29
CA ALA A 408 35.76 11.75 -40.56
C ALA A 408 36.49 10.59 -39.84
N ASN A 409 35.72 9.66 -39.26
CA ASN A 409 36.24 8.49 -38.58
C ASN A 409 36.98 7.55 -39.54
N ASP A 410 36.41 7.24 -40.71
CA ASP A 410 37.06 6.42 -41.74
C ASP A 410 38.38 7.05 -42.19
N ALA A 411 38.39 8.37 -42.40
CA ALA A 411 39.61 9.10 -42.75
C ALA A 411 40.65 9.09 -41.63
N LEU A 412 40.23 9.16 -40.36
CA LEU A 412 41.15 9.04 -39.21
C LEU A 412 41.77 7.65 -39.12
N ILE A 413 40.97 6.60 -39.30
CA ILE A 413 41.46 5.20 -39.31
C ILE A 413 42.52 5.02 -40.39
N ASP A 414 42.27 5.51 -41.61
CA ASP A 414 43.24 5.42 -42.71
C ASP A 414 44.54 6.19 -42.39
N MET A 415 44.42 7.38 -41.82
CA MET A 415 45.57 8.21 -41.42
C MET A 415 46.37 7.58 -40.27
N GLU A 416 45.69 7.04 -39.25
CA GLU A 416 46.30 6.39 -38.09
C GLU A 416 46.98 5.08 -38.51
N ALA A 417 46.35 4.27 -39.34
CA ALA A 417 46.96 3.06 -39.90
C ALA A 417 48.24 3.38 -40.69
N ALA A 418 48.18 4.34 -41.62
CA ALA A 418 49.35 4.75 -42.40
C ALA A 418 50.49 5.30 -41.52
N ALA A 419 50.15 6.06 -40.46
CA ALA A 419 51.13 6.58 -39.53
C ALA A 419 51.76 5.50 -38.65
N LEU A 420 50.96 4.53 -38.21
CA LEU A 420 51.43 3.37 -37.43
C LEU A 420 52.34 2.46 -38.27
N GLU A 421 52.01 2.22 -39.54
CA GLU A 421 52.90 1.49 -40.47
C GLU A 421 54.26 2.19 -40.65
N ALA A 422 54.26 3.53 -40.62
CA ALA A 422 55.47 4.33 -40.73
C ALA A 422 56.29 4.40 -39.42
N CYS A 423 55.72 4.02 -38.28
CA CYS A 423 56.40 4.03 -36.98
C CYS A 423 57.60 3.08 -36.96
N GLY A 424 58.78 3.56 -36.55
CA GLY A 424 60.02 2.77 -36.53
C GLY A 424 60.76 2.68 -37.88
N SER A 425 60.13 3.11 -38.99
CA SER A 425 60.71 3.00 -40.34
C SER A 425 60.84 4.36 -41.03
N ASP A 426 59.76 5.14 -41.07
CA ASP A 426 59.68 6.51 -41.58
C ASP A 426 58.80 7.36 -40.66
N SER A 427 59.25 7.53 -39.42
CA SER A 427 58.52 8.31 -38.40
C SER A 427 58.30 9.77 -38.80
N GLN A 428 59.05 10.31 -39.78
CA GLN A 428 58.78 11.64 -40.33
C GLN A 428 57.51 11.66 -41.18
N LEU A 429 57.27 10.63 -42.01
CA LEU A 429 56.01 10.45 -42.72
C LEU A 429 54.84 10.35 -41.73
N GLY A 430 54.94 9.48 -40.72
CA GLY A 430 53.89 9.32 -39.70
C GLY A 430 53.56 10.63 -38.96
N ARG A 431 54.57 11.41 -38.59
CA ARG A 431 54.38 12.76 -38.02
C ARG A 431 53.70 13.72 -38.99
N SER A 432 54.09 13.68 -40.28
CA SER A 432 53.47 14.57 -41.28
C SER A 432 51.98 14.28 -41.48
N ILE A 433 51.53 13.06 -41.17
CA ILE A 433 50.13 12.63 -41.24
C ILE A 433 49.37 13.04 -39.97
N LEU A 434 49.81 12.58 -38.79
CA LEU A 434 49.09 12.75 -37.51
C LEU A 434 49.09 14.17 -36.94
N PHE A 435 49.96 15.05 -37.45
CA PHE A 435 49.98 16.47 -37.08
C PHE A 435 49.58 17.36 -38.27
N SER A 436 48.95 16.78 -39.29
CA SER A 436 48.45 17.53 -40.43
C SER A 436 47.17 18.30 -40.09
N PRO A 437 46.89 19.44 -40.75
CA PRO A 437 45.62 20.13 -40.61
C PRO A 437 44.39 19.26 -40.96
N ALA A 438 44.56 18.30 -41.88
CA ALA A 438 43.48 17.38 -42.25
C ALA A 438 43.14 16.43 -41.10
N TYR A 439 44.15 15.88 -40.43
CA TYR A 439 43.97 15.02 -39.26
C TYR A 439 43.28 15.78 -38.12
N GLU A 440 43.76 16.97 -37.76
CA GLU A 440 43.15 17.78 -36.69
C GLU A 440 41.70 18.19 -37.03
N GLY A 441 41.42 18.48 -38.31
CA GLY A 441 40.07 18.77 -38.78
C GLY A 441 39.10 17.59 -38.59
N ASN A 442 39.54 16.38 -38.93
CA ASN A 442 38.72 15.17 -38.72
C ASN A 442 38.57 14.84 -37.22
N LYS A 443 39.61 15.02 -36.40
CA LYS A 443 39.51 14.84 -34.95
C LYS A 443 38.52 15.81 -34.31
N THR A 444 38.51 17.07 -34.78
CA THR A 444 37.53 18.05 -34.29
C THR A 444 36.10 17.60 -34.58
N LEU A 445 35.82 17.11 -35.80
CA LEU A 445 34.49 16.60 -36.16
C LEU A 445 34.08 15.38 -35.33
N LEU A 446 35.00 14.45 -35.09
CA LEU A 446 34.74 13.26 -34.27
C LEU A 446 34.45 13.65 -32.81
N LEU A 447 35.29 14.50 -32.22
CA LEU A 447 35.14 14.98 -30.85
C LEU A 447 33.83 15.76 -30.64
N ASP A 448 33.43 16.60 -31.60
CA ASP A 448 32.14 17.29 -31.55
C ASP A 448 30.97 16.30 -31.60
N GLY A 449 31.09 15.22 -32.38
CA GLY A 449 30.14 14.11 -32.39
C GLY A 449 30.05 13.38 -31.04
N ILE A 450 31.20 13.04 -30.43
CA ILE A 450 31.26 12.36 -29.11
C ILE A 450 30.63 13.23 -28.02
N ARG A 451 30.92 14.55 -28.04
CA ARG A 451 30.30 15.52 -27.13
C ARG A 451 28.78 15.59 -27.31
N SER A 452 28.30 15.56 -28.55
CA SER A 452 26.86 15.55 -28.84
C SER A 452 26.18 14.30 -28.28
N VAL A 453 26.81 13.12 -28.40
CA VAL A 453 26.29 11.88 -27.83
C VAL A 453 26.26 11.93 -26.31
N THR A 454 27.34 12.40 -25.69
CA THR A 454 27.43 12.52 -24.22
C THR A 454 26.38 13.50 -23.69
N ALA A 455 26.21 14.65 -24.35
CA ALA A 455 25.16 15.60 -24.00
C ALA A 455 23.75 15.03 -24.16
N ALA A 456 23.50 14.28 -25.24
CA ALA A 456 22.21 13.60 -25.44
C ALA A 456 21.97 12.52 -24.37
N ALA A 457 23.00 11.78 -23.96
CA ALA A 457 22.90 10.81 -22.87
C ALA A 457 22.57 11.46 -21.53
N ASP A 458 23.21 12.59 -21.22
CA ASP A 458 22.93 13.37 -20.01
C ASP A 458 21.53 14.00 -20.03
N GLU A 459 21.05 14.48 -21.19
CA GLU A 459 19.69 14.98 -21.35
C GLU A 459 18.65 13.88 -21.12
N GLN A 460 18.84 12.71 -21.74
CA GLN A 460 17.98 11.54 -21.51
C GLN A 460 17.97 11.13 -20.04
N ARG A 461 19.12 11.27 -19.36
CA ARG A 461 19.22 11.01 -17.93
C ARG A 461 18.38 11.97 -17.11
N GLN A 462 18.47 13.27 -17.37
CA GLN A 462 17.67 14.26 -16.67
C GLN A 462 16.17 14.04 -16.89
N ILE A 463 15.75 13.78 -18.12
CA ILE A 463 14.34 13.47 -18.44
C ILE A 463 13.87 12.24 -17.64
N PHE A 464 14.67 11.19 -17.60
CA PHE A 464 14.33 9.99 -16.85
C PHE A 464 14.24 10.26 -15.34
N GLU A 465 15.18 11.02 -14.77
CA GLU A 465 15.19 11.39 -13.35
C GLU A 465 13.96 12.24 -12.97
N ASP A 466 13.56 13.18 -13.83
CA ASP A 466 12.36 14.01 -13.67
C ASP A 466 11.08 13.17 -13.75
N GLU A 467 10.99 12.26 -14.73
CA GLU A 467 9.87 11.32 -14.85
C GLU A 467 9.76 10.37 -13.65
N GLU A 468 10.90 9.93 -13.11
CA GLU A 468 10.97 9.09 -11.92
C GLU A 468 10.49 9.87 -10.68
N GLU A 469 10.90 11.12 -10.50
CA GLU A 469 10.44 11.97 -9.40
C GLU A 469 8.92 12.24 -9.47
N GLN A 470 8.41 12.55 -10.66
CA GLN A 470 6.98 12.70 -10.89
C GLN A 470 6.23 11.39 -10.59
N HIS A 471 6.79 10.26 -11.01
CA HIS A 471 6.21 8.95 -10.75
C HIS A 471 6.16 8.62 -9.25
N HIS A 472 7.22 8.90 -8.50
CA HIS A 472 7.23 8.74 -7.04
C HIS A 472 6.20 9.64 -6.36
N THR A 473 6.06 10.89 -6.82
CA THR A 473 5.06 11.82 -6.28
C THR A 473 3.64 11.31 -6.50
N ILE A 474 3.32 10.86 -7.71
CA ILE A 474 2.00 10.29 -8.04
C ILE A 474 1.77 8.99 -7.26
N SER A 475 2.78 8.12 -7.17
CA SER A 475 2.69 6.84 -6.45
C SER A 475 2.40 7.06 -4.97
N ARG A 476 3.05 8.02 -4.32
CA ARG A 476 2.77 8.41 -2.93
C ARG A 476 1.34 8.88 -2.74
N ILE A 477 0.84 9.77 -3.61
CA ILE A 477 -0.55 10.25 -3.53
C ILE A 477 -1.53 9.07 -3.66
N LEU A 478 -1.29 8.19 -4.63
CA LEU A 478 -2.11 7.01 -4.85
C LEU A 478 -2.05 6.00 -3.69
N LEU A 479 -0.89 5.83 -3.05
CA LEU A 479 -0.73 5.00 -1.86
C LEU A 479 -1.45 5.58 -0.64
N ILE A 480 -1.42 6.90 -0.46
CA ILE A 480 -2.18 7.58 0.60
C ILE A 480 -3.68 7.36 0.39
N VAL A 481 -4.18 7.55 -0.84
CA VAL A 481 -5.58 7.31 -1.19
C VAL A 481 -5.96 5.85 -0.98
N SER A 482 -5.13 4.91 -1.44
CA SER A 482 -5.31 3.47 -1.25
C SER A 482 -5.38 3.09 0.23
N THR A 483 -4.44 3.58 1.03
CA THR A 483 -4.39 3.36 2.49
C THR A 483 -5.66 3.88 3.15
N PHE A 484 -6.10 5.08 2.79
CA PHE A 484 -7.34 5.66 3.31
C PHE A 484 -8.56 4.81 2.95
N LEU A 485 -8.66 4.32 1.71
CA LEU A 485 -9.76 3.46 1.26
C LEU A 485 -9.80 2.14 2.05
N ILE A 486 -8.66 1.50 2.25
CA ILE A 486 -8.56 0.24 3.00
C ILE A 486 -8.97 0.47 4.46
N VAL A 487 -8.37 1.46 5.14
CA VAL A 487 -8.66 1.74 6.55
C VAL A 487 -10.12 2.15 6.75
N ALA A 488 -10.69 2.97 5.86
CA ALA A 488 -12.08 3.39 5.94
C ALA A 488 -13.05 2.21 5.72
N ALA A 489 -12.76 1.35 4.74
CA ALA A 489 -13.54 0.14 4.48
C ALA A 489 -13.52 -0.80 5.69
N ASP A 490 -12.33 -1.06 6.24
CA ASP A 490 -12.14 -1.94 7.39
C ASP A 490 -12.85 -1.40 8.62
N LEU A 491 -12.69 -0.12 8.93
CA LEU A 491 -13.40 0.52 10.05
C LEU A 491 -14.92 0.42 9.88
N CYS A 492 -15.43 0.64 8.66
CA CYS A 492 -16.86 0.50 8.36
C CYS A 492 -17.34 -0.94 8.62
N THR A 493 -16.60 -1.95 8.18
CA THR A 493 -16.97 -3.36 8.42
C THR A 493 -16.96 -3.74 9.90
N VAL A 494 -16.00 -3.24 10.68
CA VAL A 494 -15.92 -3.48 12.13
C VAL A 494 -17.08 -2.81 12.86
N VAL A 495 -17.41 -1.57 12.50
CA VAL A 495 -18.56 -0.85 13.08
C VAL A 495 -19.86 -1.55 12.75
N ILE A 496 -20.06 -2.00 11.51
CA ILE A 496 -21.24 -2.78 11.10
C ILE A 496 -21.32 -4.10 11.87
N ALA A 497 -20.20 -4.81 12.04
CA ALA A 497 -20.15 -6.05 12.82
C ALA A 497 -20.51 -5.83 14.30
N ALA A 498 -19.96 -4.78 14.93
CA ALA A 498 -20.28 -4.42 16.30
C ALA A 498 -21.75 -4.02 16.47
N TRP A 499 -22.32 -3.30 15.50
CA TRP A 499 -23.74 -2.97 15.48
C TRP A 499 -24.62 -4.20 15.34
N MET A 500 -24.25 -5.16 14.50
CA MET A 500 -24.97 -6.44 14.38
C MET A 500 -24.94 -7.24 15.68
N GLU A 501 -23.81 -7.25 16.39
CA GLU A 501 -23.69 -7.88 17.71
C GLU A 501 -24.55 -7.16 18.75
N ALA A 502 -24.48 -5.83 18.83
CA ALA A 502 -25.30 -5.03 19.75
C ALA A 502 -26.81 -5.21 19.50
N LEU A 503 -27.24 -5.27 18.24
CA LEU A 503 -28.63 -5.55 17.87
C LEU A 503 -29.05 -6.97 18.28
N SER A 504 -28.14 -7.96 18.19
CA SER A 504 -28.44 -9.33 18.64
C SER A 504 -28.58 -9.44 20.16
N VAL A 505 -27.81 -8.67 20.94
CA VAL A 505 -27.90 -8.65 22.40
C VAL A 505 -29.12 -7.86 22.88
N ALA A 506 -29.52 -6.81 22.17
CA ALA A 506 -30.70 -6.02 22.51
C ALA A 506 -32.01 -6.80 22.35
N ASP A 507 -32.07 -7.70 21.35
CA ASP A 507 -33.21 -8.61 21.12
C ASP A 507 -33.40 -9.59 22.29
N ASP A 508 -32.29 -10.06 22.87
CA ASP A 508 -32.29 -10.94 24.05
C ASP A 508 -32.79 -10.26 25.35
N GLY A 509 -32.80 -8.93 25.41
CA GLY A 509 -33.20 -8.15 26.58
C GLY A 509 -34.70 -7.84 26.67
N ASP A 510 -35.44 -7.98 25.56
CA ASP A 510 -36.86 -7.59 25.48
C ASP A 510 -37.86 -8.73 25.71
N ASP A 511 -37.38 -9.99 25.81
CA ASP A 511 -38.17 -11.12 26.34
C ASP A 511 -38.77 -10.79 27.73
N GLY A 512 -38.10 -9.93 28.51
CA GLY A 512 -38.58 -9.40 29.78
C GLY A 512 -39.71 -8.36 29.64
N LYS A 513 -39.75 -7.58 28.57
CA LYS A 513 -40.85 -6.62 28.32
C LYS A 513 -42.06 -7.28 27.70
N ASP A 514 -41.91 -8.31 26.88
CA ASP A 514 -43.04 -9.12 26.40
C ASP A 514 -43.65 -9.94 27.55
N SER A 515 -42.83 -10.49 28.44
CA SER A 515 -43.27 -11.06 29.73
C SER A 515 -43.97 -10.02 30.62
N ALA A 516 -43.47 -8.78 30.69
CA ALA A 516 -44.11 -7.71 31.45
C ALA A 516 -45.40 -7.18 30.80
N ALA A 517 -45.50 -7.20 29.47
CA ALA A 517 -46.70 -6.86 28.72
C ALA A 517 -47.76 -7.96 28.87
N GLU A 518 -47.36 -9.24 28.80
CA GLU A 518 -48.21 -10.38 29.12
C GLU A 518 -48.64 -10.37 30.59
N GLN A 519 -47.76 -10.06 31.54
CA GLN A 519 -48.13 -9.89 32.96
C GLN A 519 -49.08 -8.71 33.18
N ARG A 520 -48.87 -7.56 32.52
CA ARG A 520 -49.79 -6.41 32.59
C ARG A 520 -51.15 -6.74 31.97
N PHE A 521 -51.16 -7.49 30.87
CA PHE A 521 -52.38 -7.97 30.24
C PHE A 521 -53.14 -8.94 31.15
N VAL A 522 -52.45 -9.90 31.77
CA VAL A 522 -53.02 -10.84 32.74
C VAL A 522 -53.53 -10.12 33.99
N LEU A 523 -52.79 -9.13 34.50
CA LEU A 523 -53.23 -8.28 35.61
C LEU A 523 -54.43 -7.40 35.23
N GLY A 524 -54.46 -6.86 34.02
CA GLY A 524 -55.60 -6.12 33.48
C GLY A 524 -56.86 -6.99 33.32
N LEU A 525 -56.69 -8.25 32.89
CA LEU A 525 -57.75 -9.25 32.84
C LEU A 525 -58.25 -9.62 34.24
N LEU A 526 -57.34 -9.79 35.21
CA LEU A 526 -57.69 -10.03 36.62
C LEU A 526 -58.45 -8.86 37.25
N ASP A 527 -58.07 -7.62 36.93
CA ASP A 527 -58.78 -6.42 37.40
C ASP A 527 -60.16 -6.27 36.72
N LEU A 528 -60.28 -6.63 35.43
CA LEU A 528 -61.56 -6.66 34.74
C LEU A 528 -62.50 -7.72 35.33
N VAL A 529 -61.97 -8.89 35.70
CA VAL A 529 -62.69 -9.97 36.38
C VAL A 529 -63.09 -9.56 37.80
N LYS A 530 -62.22 -8.87 38.56
CA LYS A 530 -62.57 -8.29 39.85
C LYS A 530 -63.66 -7.21 39.74
N MET A 531 -63.59 -6.35 38.72
CA MET A 531 -64.61 -5.33 38.49
C MET A 531 -65.97 -5.94 38.18
N THR A 532 -66.01 -7.01 37.37
CA THR A 532 -67.26 -7.71 37.04
C THR A 532 -67.81 -8.50 38.23
N LEU A 533 -66.96 -9.13 39.05
CA LEU A 533 -67.39 -9.80 40.28
C LEU A 533 -67.87 -8.82 41.38
N SER A 534 -67.26 -7.64 41.52
CA SER A 534 -67.72 -6.62 42.48
C SER A 534 -69.00 -5.90 42.03
N SER A 535 -69.27 -5.85 40.72
CA SER A 535 -70.50 -5.31 40.15
C SER A 535 -71.71 -6.19 40.48
N ASP A 536 -71.51 -7.51 40.53
CA ASP A 536 -72.54 -8.46 40.98
C ASP A 536 -72.72 -8.45 42.51
N GLU A 537 -71.67 -8.21 43.30
CA GLU A 537 -71.78 -8.00 44.74
C GLU A 537 -72.65 -6.77 45.08
N LYS A 538 -72.48 -5.65 44.35
CA LYS A 538 -73.32 -4.45 44.50
C LYS A 538 -74.77 -4.68 44.10
N LYS A 539 -75.04 -5.53 43.09
CA LYS A 539 -76.41 -5.92 42.71
C LYS A 539 -77.03 -6.89 43.71
N LEU A 540 -76.24 -7.78 44.32
CA LEU A 540 -76.69 -8.66 45.40
C LEU A 540 -77.03 -7.86 46.67
N THR A 541 -76.24 -6.86 47.04
CA THR A 541 -76.57 -5.96 48.18
C THR A 541 -77.79 -5.08 47.92
N ARG A 542 -78.05 -4.67 46.67
CA ARG A 542 -79.31 -3.97 46.32
C ARG A 542 -80.53 -4.90 46.37
N ALA A 543 -80.40 -6.16 45.95
CA ALA A 543 -81.49 -7.13 46.03
C ALA A 543 -81.84 -7.56 47.48
N VAL A 544 -80.89 -7.46 48.43
CA VAL A 544 -81.14 -7.70 49.86
C VAL A 544 -81.67 -6.45 50.57
N ALA A 545 -81.36 -5.23 50.10
CA ALA A 545 -81.89 -3.99 50.66
C ALA A 545 -83.34 -3.67 50.22
N ASP A 546 -83.78 -4.16 49.06
CA ASP A 546 -85.15 -3.96 48.53
C ASP A 546 -86.23 -4.81 49.25
N GLN A 547 -85.86 -5.62 50.26
CA GLN A 547 -86.82 -6.42 51.03
C GLN A 547 -87.28 -5.77 52.36
N ASP A 548 -86.66 -4.66 52.79
CA ASP A 548 -86.85 -4.08 54.14
C ASP A 548 -87.38 -2.63 54.18
N SER A 549 -87.88 -2.04 53.09
CA SER A 549 -88.49 -0.69 53.14
C SER A 549 -89.85 -0.61 52.45
N PHE A 550 -90.77 -1.39 53.00
CA PHE A 550 -92.22 -1.21 52.85
C PHE A 550 -92.76 -0.50 54.10
N ALA A 551 -92.39 0.76 54.34
CA ALA A 551 -93.02 1.60 55.36
C ALA A 551 -92.73 3.10 55.12
N GLU A 552 -93.82 3.89 55.12
CA GLU A 552 -93.88 5.36 55.26
C GLU A 552 -93.33 6.17 54.08
N ASP A 553 -94.13 6.66 53.14
CA ASP A 553 -95.34 7.50 53.19
C ASP A 553 -95.15 8.95 53.67
N CYS A 554 -95.58 9.83 52.77
CA CYS A 554 -96.01 11.22 52.91
C CYS A 554 -95.03 12.41 53.08
N THR A 555 -95.34 13.41 52.23
CA THR A 555 -95.23 14.89 52.36
C THR A 555 -93.87 15.55 52.13
N ASP A 556 -93.75 16.71 51.49
CA ASP A 556 -94.54 17.52 50.54
C ASP A 556 -93.65 18.72 50.13
N ILE A 557 -93.98 19.39 49.02
CA ILE A 557 -93.70 20.82 48.71
C ILE A 557 -92.30 21.26 48.15
N LEU A 558 -92.36 21.83 46.93
CA LEU A 558 -91.38 22.64 46.16
C LEU A 558 -91.24 24.10 46.73
N PRO A 559 -90.46 25.04 46.14
CA PRO A 559 -89.13 25.01 45.50
C PRO A 559 -88.20 26.17 45.99
N ASP A 560 -87.02 26.22 45.36
CA ASP A 560 -86.27 27.42 44.94
C ASP A 560 -85.19 28.08 45.83
N GLU A 561 -84.22 28.62 45.10
CA GLU A 561 -83.25 29.68 45.38
C GLU A 561 -81.97 29.45 46.21
N SER A 562 -80.87 29.72 45.49
CA SER A 562 -79.77 30.63 45.85
C SER A 562 -78.54 30.10 46.60
N GLY A 563 -77.37 30.35 45.99
CA GLY A 563 -76.34 31.16 46.66
C GLY A 563 -74.94 30.56 46.83
N GLY A 564 -73.95 31.22 46.21
CA GLY A 564 -72.57 31.35 46.72
C GLY A 564 -71.58 30.31 46.20
N GLY A 565 -70.71 30.61 45.25
CA GLY A 565 -69.48 31.41 45.40
C GLY A 565 -68.33 30.56 44.80
N ALA A 566 -67.23 31.06 44.26
CA ALA A 566 -66.65 32.38 44.21
C ALA A 566 -65.60 32.45 43.07
N LEU A 567 -65.54 33.61 42.43
CA LEU A 567 -64.35 34.38 42.03
C LEU A 567 -63.25 33.74 41.15
N THR A 568 -63.37 34.08 39.86
CA THR A 568 -62.28 34.33 38.91
C THR A 568 -61.74 35.77 39.01
N HIS A 569 -60.43 35.97 38.87
CA HIS A 569 -59.76 37.15 38.28
C HIS A 569 -58.35 36.69 37.84
N GLN A 570 -58.02 36.69 36.54
CA GLN A 570 -57.30 37.77 35.80
C GLN A 570 -55.93 38.11 36.42
N SER A 571 -54.82 38.33 35.73
CA SER A 571 -54.34 38.34 34.33
C SER A 571 -53.00 39.11 34.38
N LEU A 572 -52.23 39.12 33.26
CA LEU A 572 -51.15 40.08 32.91
C LEU A 572 -49.77 39.79 33.55
N ILE A 573 -48.59 40.01 32.93
CA ILE A 573 -48.21 40.78 31.73
C ILE A 573 -46.77 40.40 31.26
N GLU A 574 -46.53 40.58 29.95
CA GLU A 574 -45.35 41.00 29.14
C GLU A 574 -43.94 41.20 29.80
N ARG A 575 -42.79 40.76 29.23
CA ARG A 575 -42.01 41.14 28.00
C ARG A 575 -40.90 42.17 28.30
N TRP A 576 -39.69 41.95 27.74
CA TRP A 576 -38.52 42.85 27.43
C TRP A 576 -37.18 42.11 27.72
N CYS A 577 -36.02 42.35 27.11
CA CYS A 577 -35.53 42.79 25.80
C CYS A 577 -33.97 42.72 25.86
N ASP A 578 -33.32 42.57 24.69
CA ASP A 578 -31.95 43.00 24.31
C ASP A 578 -30.66 42.20 24.67
N GLY A 579 -29.82 42.02 23.62
CA GLY A 579 -28.47 41.39 23.58
C GLY A 579 -27.31 42.34 23.97
N PRO A 580 -26.10 42.39 23.34
CA PRO A 580 -25.55 41.67 22.16
C PRO A 580 -24.03 41.24 22.23
N THR A 581 -23.50 40.64 21.12
CA THR A 581 -22.08 40.64 20.55
C THR A 581 -20.87 40.15 21.40
N GLU A 582 -19.82 39.42 20.95
CA GLU A 582 -18.84 39.48 19.82
C GLU A 582 -18.14 38.08 19.66
N VAL A 583 -17.83 37.52 18.48
CA VAL A 583 -16.71 37.72 17.50
C VAL A 583 -15.33 37.11 17.87
N THR A 584 -14.96 36.06 17.09
CA THR A 584 -13.63 35.54 16.65
C THR A 584 -12.57 35.00 17.64
N THR A 585 -12.03 33.80 17.37
CA THR A 585 -10.71 33.60 16.71
C THR A 585 -10.38 32.13 16.39
N ARG A 586 -9.64 31.95 15.28
CA ARG A 586 -8.95 30.73 14.81
C ARG A 586 -8.01 30.14 15.85
N VAL A 587 -7.81 28.82 15.83
CA VAL A 587 -6.47 28.21 15.98
C VAL A 587 -6.35 27.00 15.04
N SER A 588 -5.32 27.07 14.20
CA SER A 588 -4.77 26.03 13.31
C SER A 588 -3.86 25.07 14.09
N TRP A 589 -2.93 24.42 13.39
CA TRP A 589 -1.82 23.58 13.85
C TRP A 589 -2.17 22.10 14.03
N ALA A 590 -1.29 21.19 13.66
CA ALA A 590 -0.19 21.15 12.69
C ALA A 590 0.12 19.67 12.49
#